data_AF-A0A0C9YKX3-F1
#
_entry.id   AF-A0A0C9YKX3-F1
#
_cell.length_a   1.000
_cell.length_b   1.000
_cell.length_c   1.000
_cell.angle_alpha   90.00
_cell.angle_beta   90.00
_cell.angle_gamma   90.00
#
_symmetry.space_group_name_H-M   'P 1'
#
loop_
_entity.id
_entity.type
_entity.pdbx_description
1 polymer ?
#
loop_
_entity_poly.entity_id
_entity_poly.type
_entity_poly.pdbx_seq_one_letter_code
_entity_poly.pdbx_strand_id
1 'polypeptide(L)'
;ALFPLLHFVLDDLPTSTKAPELDDSNTSTLLDPHSCETVPTVSDELMGLYLAWLVSARFLPPPSQEQRRKDLPVLASNSVVKAAGRSGK
;
A
#
# COMPACT_ATOMS: atom_id res chain seq x y z
N ALA A 1 0.18 -21.12 -34.96
CA ALA A 1 0.22 -19.67 -34.65
C ALA A 1 -0.40 -19.38 -33.28
N LEU A 2 0.22 -19.88 -32.20
CA LEU A 2 -0.22 -19.67 -30.80
C LEU A 2 0.97 -19.30 -29.87
N PHE A 3 2.18 -19.21 -30.44
CA PHE A 3 3.40 -18.79 -29.76
C PHE A 3 3.40 -17.32 -29.31
N PRO A 4 2.78 -16.36 -30.03
CA PRO A 4 2.78 -14.96 -29.60
C PRO A 4 2.06 -14.67 -28.28
N LEU A 5 1.09 -15.52 -27.88
CA LEU A 5 0.33 -15.36 -26.62
C LEU A 5 1.03 -15.97 -25.41
N LEU A 6 1.90 -16.96 -25.63
CA LEU A 6 2.58 -17.69 -24.55
C LEU A 6 3.58 -16.78 -23.81
N HIS A 7 4.33 -15.96 -24.55
CA HIS A 7 5.26 -14.98 -23.99
C HIS A 7 4.56 -13.86 -23.20
N PHE A 8 3.31 -13.50 -23.54
CA PHE A 8 2.56 -12.47 -22.77
C PHE A 8 2.13 -12.95 -21.37
N VAL A 9 2.08 -14.26 -21.18
CA VAL A 9 1.70 -14.91 -19.90
C VAL A 9 2.93 -15.35 -19.11
N LEU A 10 4.03 -15.68 -19.81
CA LEU A 10 5.27 -16.20 -19.21
C LEU A 10 6.36 -15.14 -19.03
N ASP A 11 6.36 -14.08 -19.83
CA ASP A 11 7.27 -12.94 -19.65
C ASP A 11 6.57 -11.87 -18.81
N ASP A 12 7.35 -11.15 -17.99
CA ASP A 12 6.86 -10.00 -17.25
C ASP A 12 6.13 -9.04 -18.20
N LEU A 13 5.01 -8.48 -17.74
CA LEU A 13 4.38 -7.34 -18.41
C LEU A 13 5.47 -6.31 -18.71
N PRO A 14 5.41 -5.60 -19.85
CA PRO A 14 6.44 -4.63 -20.18
C PRO A 14 6.64 -3.71 -18.98
N THR A 15 7.87 -3.64 -18.46
CA THR A 15 8.23 -2.84 -17.27
C THR A 15 7.97 -1.34 -17.47
N SER A 16 7.62 -0.95 -18.69
CA SER A 16 7.15 0.38 -19.11
C SER A 16 5.65 0.42 -19.42
N THR A 17 4.83 -0.37 -18.74
CA THR A 17 3.36 -0.18 -18.74
C THR A 17 3.00 0.77 -17.59
N LYS A 18 2.76 2.04 -17.90
CA LYS A 18 2.13 2.95 -16.94
C LYS A 18 0.68 2.51 -16.81
N ALA A 19 0.23 2.26 -15.58
CA ALA A 19 -1.19 2.05 -15.33
C ALA A 19 -1.98 3.28 -15.83
N PRO A 20 -3.18 3.10 -16.41
CA PRO A 20 -4.04 4.23 -16.74
C PRO A 20 -4.37 5.03 -15.48
N GLU A 21 -4.50 6.34 -15.61
CA GLU A 21 -5.03 7.18 -14.54
C GLU A 21 -6.46 6.74 -14.22
N LEU A 22 -6.79 6.59 -12.94
CA LEU A 22 -8.12 6.19 -12.50
C LEU A 22 -9.06 7.42 -12.53
N ASP A 23 -10.15 7.34 -13.30
CA ASP A 23 -11.24 8.32 -13.26
C ASP A 23 -12.37 7.79 -12.38
N ASP A 24 -12.65 8.49 -11.28
CA ASP A 24 -13.68 8.15 -10.30
C ASP A 24 -14.88 9.10 -10.31
N SER A 25 -15.00 9.98 -11.32
CA SER A 25 -16.05 11.01 -11.42
C SER A 25 -17.48 10.48 -11.27
N ASN A 26 -17.78 9.33 -11.88
CA ASN A 26 -19.09 8.67 -11.75
C ASN A 26 -19.36 8.18 -10.32
N THR A 27 -18.36 7.61 -9.67
CA THR A 27 -18.46 7.11 -8.29
C THR A 27 -18.69 8.28 -7.33
N SER A 28 -17.92 9.36 -7.48
CA SER A 28 -18.07 10.58 -6.69
C SER A 28 -19.47 11.19 -6.86
N THR A 29 -19.96 11.29 -8.10
CA THR A 29 -21.31 11.82 -8.40
C THR A 29 -22.42 10.97 -7.77
N LEU A 30 -22.27 9.65 -7.75
CA LEU A 30 -23.24 8.75 -7.11
C LEU A 30 -23.21 8.85 -5.58
N LEU A 31 -22.06 9.16 -4.99
CA LEU A 31 -21.90 9.24 -3.55
C LEU A 31 -22.23 10.62 -2.97
N ASP A 32 -22.17 11.70 -3.74
CA ASP A 32 -22.48 13.08 -3.31
C ASP A 32 -23.77 13.23 -2.48
N PRO A 33 -24.91 12.61 -2.85
CA PRO A 33 -26.16 12.73 -2.07
C PRO A 33 -26.11 12.00 -0.71
N HIS A 34 -25.16 11.09 -0.54
CA HIS A 34 -24.96 10.31 0.67
C HIS A 34 -23.82 10.96 1.43
N SER A 35 -24.11 11.72 2.49
CA SER A 35 -23.16 12.46 3.32
C SER A 35 -22.21 11.55 4.12
N CYS A 36 -21.49 10.68 3.42
CA CYS A 36 -20.45 9.83 3.95
C CYS A 36 -19.16 10.64 3.93
N GLU A 37 -18.45 10.68 5.05
CA GLU A 37 -17.13 11.28 5.13
C GLU A 37 -16.18 10.44 4.27
N THR A 38 -16.00 10.84 3.02
CA THR A 38 -15.04 10.20 2.11
C THR A 38 -13.66 10.71 2.50
N VAL A 39 -12.82 9.84 3.04
CA VAL A 39 -11.39 10.14 3.27
C VAL A 39 -10.66 9.88 1.96
N PRO A 40 -10.27 10.92 1.18
CA PRO A 40 -9.79 10.73 -0.18
C PRO A 40 -8.35 10.23 -0.23
N THR A 41 -7.58 10.41 0.85
CA THR A 41 -6.14 10.17 0.87
C THR A 41 -5.65 9.68 2.23
N VAL A 42 -4.44 9.14 2.25
CA VAL A 42 -3.76 8.71 3.47
C VAL A 42 -3.15 9.93 4.14
N SER A 43 -3.48 10.18 5.41
CA SER A 43 -2.86 11.24 6.21
C SER A 43 -1.44 10.84 6.67
N ASP A 44 -0.62 11.83 7.03
CA ASP A 44 0.72 11.58 7.58
C ASP A 44 0.71 10.73 8.85
N GLU A 45 -0.34 10.85 9.67
CA GLU A 45 -0.53 10.03 10.86
C GLU A 45 -0.80 8.57 10.49
N LEU A 46 -1.72 8.34 9.55
CA LEU A 46 -2.06 7.00 9.07
C LEU A 46 -0.86 6.35 8.36
N MET A 47 -0.10 7.13 7.59
CA MET A 47 1.14 6.68 6.96
C MET A 47 2.17 6.23 8.00
N GLY A 48 2.32 6.99 9.10
CA GLY A 48 3.19 6.62 10.20
C GLY A 48 2.83 5.26 10.81
N LEU A 49 1.54 4.98 10.98
CA LEU A 49 1.05 3.69 11.50
C LEU A 49 1.38 2.54 10.55
N TYR A 50 1.24 2.72 9.24
CA TYR A 50 1.63 1.71 8.25
C TYR A 50 3.11 1.38 8.31
N LEU A 51 3.97 2.41 8.37
CA LEU A 51 5.42 2.22 8.47
C LEU A 51 5.82 1.55 9.80
N ALA A 52 5.22 1.95 10.91
CA ALA A 52 5.42 1.32 12.21
C ALA A 52 5.06 -0.18 12.16
N TRP A 53 3.93 -0.52 11.54
CA TRP A 53 3.51 -1.90 11.35
C TRP A 53 4.51 -2.68 10.48
N LEU A 54 4.95 -2.14 9.35
CA LEU A 54 5.90 -2.82 8.45
C LEU A 54 7.27 -3.07 9.10
N VAL A 55 7.77 -2.12 9.91
CA VAL A 55 8.98 -2.30 10.69
C VAL A 55 8.79 -3.37 11.76
N SER A 56 7.66 -3.32 12.48
CA SER A 56 7.35 -4.31 13.52
C SER A 56 7.19 -5.73 12.96
N ALA A 57 6.63 -5.86 11.75
CA ALA A 57 6.51 -7.12 11.01
C ALA A 57 7.84 -7.59 10.39
N ARG A 58 8.95 -6.87 10.63
CA ARG A 58 10.28 -7.14 10.06
C ARG A 58 10.29 -7.17 8.52
N PHE A 59 9.35 -6.46 7.90
CA PHE A 59 9.31 -6.28 6.45
C PHE A 59 10.27 -5.18 6.01
N LEU A 60 10.35 -4.10 6.79
CA LEU A 60 11.31 -3.01 6.60
C LEU A 60 12.32 -2.97 7.76
N PRO A 61 13.57 -2.51 7.50
CA PRO A 61 14.49 -2.15 8.57
C PRO A 61 13.99 -0.89 9.31
N PRO A 62 14.38 -0.69 10.58
CA PRO A 62 14.08 0.56 11.28
C PRO A 62 14.79 1.75 10.62
N PRO A 63 14.20 2.95 10.64
CA PRO A 63 14.81 4.13 10.04
C PRO A 63 16.11 4.52 10.78
N SER A 64 17.14 4.90 10.00
CA SER A 64 18.42 5.39 10.51
C SER A 64 18.23 6.63 11.38
N GLN A 65 19.04 6.77 12.44
CA GLN A 65 18.89 7.92 13.36
C GLN A 65 19.30 9.24 12.71
N GLU A 66 20.29 9.22 11.80
CA GLU A 66 20.81 10.43 11.17
C GLU A 66 19.82 11.11 10.20
N GLN A 67 18.87 10.36 9.63
CA GLN A 67 17.89 10.87 8.67
C GLN A 67 16.49 11.01 9.27
N ARG A 68 16.35 10.79 10.59
CA ARG A 68 15.06 10.77 11.26
C ARG A 68 14.56 12.19 11.54
N ARG A 69 13.55 12.62 10.78
CA ARG A 69 12.84 13.90 11.01
C ARG A 69 11.65 13.76 11.96
N LYS A 70 11.05 12.56 12.04
CA LYS A 70 9.87 12.26 12.84
C LYS A 70 9.97 10.83 13.35
N ASP A 71 9.59 10.60 14.60
CA ASP A 71 9.51 9.26 15.17
C ASP A 71 8.27 8.51 14.66
N LEU A 72 8.39 7.19 14.59
CA LEU A 72 7.27 6.33 14.26
C LEU A 72 6.28 6.26 15.42
N PRO A 73 4.97 6.29 15.14
CA PRO A 73 3.96 6.14 16.18
C PRO A 73 4.01 4.74 16.81
N VAL A 74 3.58 4.65 18.07
CA VAL A 74 3.45 3.38 18.78
C VAL A 74 2.15 2.71 18.38
N LEU A 75 2.23 1.44 17.97
CA LEU A 75 1.04 0.66 17.64
C LEU A 75 0.23 0.33 18.90
N ALA A 76 -1.08 0.26 18.76
CA ALA A 76 -1.97 -0.16 19.85
C ALA A 76 -1.59 -1.55 20.37
N SER A 77 -1.72 -1.78 21.67
CA SER A 77 -1.24 -2.99 22.34
C SER A 77 -1.88 -4.31 21.85
N ASN A 78 -3.03 -4.22 21.17
CA ASN A 78 -3.75 -5.35 20.57
C ASN A 78 -3.50 -5.52 19.07
N SER A 79 -2.58 -4.75 18.47
CA SER A 79 -2.32 -4.83 17.03
C SER A 79 -1.71 -6.18 16.66
N VAL A 80 -2.32 -6.88 15.70
CA VAL A 80 -1.76 -8.12 15.15
C VAL A 80 -0.66 -7.75 14.16
N VAL A 81 0.58 -8.08 14.51
CA VAL A 81 1.76 -7.85 13.68
C VAL A 81 2.23 -9.19 13.10
N LYS A 82 1.64 -9.58 11.97
CA LYS A 82 2.02 -10.79 11.23
C LYS A 82 1.79 -10.58 9.74
N ALA A 83 2.87 -10.59 8.96
CA ALA A 83 2.77 -10.56 7.51
C ALA A 83 2.32 -11.94 6.97
N ALA A 84 1.34 -11.95 6.07
CA ALA A 84 0.93 -13.18 5.38
C ALA A 84 2.10 -13.72 4.54
N GLY A 85 2.33 -15.03 4.57
CA GLY A 85 3.33 -15.72 3.73
C GLY A 85 4.77 -15.75 4.27
N ARG A 86 5.13 -14.95 5.30
CA ARG A 86 6.40 -15.11 6.02
C ARG A 86 6.19 -15.86 7.33
N SER A 87 6.06 -17.17 7.25
CA SER A 87 6.38 -18.06 8.37
C SER A 87 7.90 -18.17 8.46
N GLY A 88 8.53 -17.19 9.12
CA GLY A 88 9.89 -17.37 9.62
C GLY A 88 9.85 -18.45 10.70
N LYS A 89 10.72 -19.45 10.55
CA LYS A 89 10.99 -20.62 11.41
C LYS A 89 10.51 -20.53 12.86
#